data_AF-A0A7X8Q794-F1
#
_entry.id   AF-A0A7X8Q794-F1
#
_cell.length_a   1.000
_cell.length_b   1.000
_cell.length_c   1.000
_cell.angle_alpha   90.00
_cell.angle_beta   90.00
_cell.angle_gamma   90.00
#
_symmetry.space_group_name_H-M   'P 1'
#
loop_
_entity.id
_entity.type
_entity.pdbx_description
1 polymer ?
#
loop_
_entity_poly.entity_id
_entity_poly.type
_entity_poly.pdbx_seq_one_letter_code
_entity_poly.pdbx_strand_id
1 'polypeptide(L)'
;MKKHIYFLIIITAMFSCCKNKDYNYLDLVKEKEIILPFDETGAYYPDYAKYVVIDNVETIIVCFENIKLAFYDLNKKEKYHEIKLNYNTLYDYKYINKDSIFLFYVNQFRLDCYKDSGLLVLIDFDGNEKRKYSFNLDDEWRNANENMFSKTAFQPHLLANNIEIFNNNIFFFLKRWEPYNIGTDSFFMYKSPIIARYDINTQKLKPSKKLWYPNIEKGIYFPSDFNIMNYCIAADGNPLIRLYYSSNLYKWDYKKDSIIEYSLKSRVIDSILPIEYPTSYSDNNIDAMYLSLTYDKYREMYYSILLLSPDKYGIGAWLFIVADKNLNYISETFAPEMSNFSPIITEKYIINVTPNDDKSFKVCFFKPVLTNIKYDEHLQSIKDSLQNRKKKYEDRLCSIEGNYNNTKARDIKNYFDKIIKIKENNFTVLSLFADEGCPPCREELLAFIGYNNNVLRKTPFYLIISGNDENEIKKTVTYYNLLNLTDRLYIDIKGDLKLFNKFGIKNPRLTIVEQGNIISDTIYYPYNIKETLIPNMLKSLNLEIKE
;
A
#
# COMPACT_ATOMS: atom_id res chain seq x y z
N MET A 1 -20.04 -54.48 25.52
CA MET A 1 -19.78 -53.27 26.35
C MET A 1 -18.35 -52.74 26.37
N LYS A 2 -17.32 -53.44 25.87
CA LYS A 2 -15.91 -52.94 25.90
C LYS A 2 -15.47 -52.09 24.69
N LYS A 3 -16.31 -51.91 23.65
CA LYS A 3 -15.97 -51.12 22.44
C LYS A 3 -16.37 -49.63 22.51
N HIS A 4 -17.24 -49.22 23.44
CA HIS A 4 -17.67 -47.81 23.54
C HIS A 4 -16.83 -46.97 24.53
N ILE A 5 -16.02 -47.60 25.39
CA ILE A 5 -15.16 -46.88 26.35
C ILE A 5 -13.88 -46.36 25.67
N TYR A 6 -13.34 -47.08 24.67
CA TYR A 6 -12.15 -46.62 23.95
C TYR A 6 -12.40 -45.43 23.03
N PHE A 7 -13.61 -45.29 22.47
CA PHE A 7 -13.96 -44.14 21.61
C PHE A 7 -14.15 -42.86 22.44
N LEU A 8 -14.67 -42.98 23.67
CA LEU A 8 -14.84 -41.83 24.57
C LEU A 8 -13.51 -41.34 25.16
N ILE A 9 -12.56 -42.25 25.43
CA ILE A 9 -11.23 -41.91 25.95
C ILE A 9 -10.34 -41.29 24.86
N ILE A 10 -10.49 -41.67 23.59
CA ILE A 10 -9.75 -41.03 22.48
C ILE A 10 -10.30 -39.62 22.19
N ILE A 11 -11.60 -39.39 22.32
CA ILE A 11 -12.18 -38.04 22.19
C ILE A 11 -11.75 -37.15 23.37
N THR A 12 -11.75 -37.66 24.61
CA THR A 12 -11.26 -36.87 25.77
C THR A 12 -9.74 -36.68 25.76
N ALA A 13 -8.94 -37.61 25.22
CA ALA A 13 -7.50 -37.43 25.05
C ALA A 13 -7.14 -36.46 23.90
N MET A 14 -7.97 -36.35 22.86
CA MET A 14 -7.82 -35.31 21.82
C MET A 14 -8.23 -33.91 22.30
N PHE A 15 -9.14 -33.81 23.29
CA PHE A 15 -9.46 -32.54 23.95
C PHE A 15 -8.57 -32.22 25.17
N SER A 16 -7.78 -33.16 25.69
CA SER A 16 -6.93 -32.98 26.88
C SER A 16 -5.49 -32.53 26.59
N CYS A 17 -5.09 -32.37 25.32
CA CYS A 17 -3.77 -31.85 24.95
C CYS A 17 -3.76 -30.38 24.50
N CYS A 18 -4.89 -29.69 24.54
CA CYS A 18 -4.91 -28.24 24.64
C CYS A 18 -4.87 -27.88 26.12
N LYS A 19 -3.73 -28.08 26.79
CA LYS A 19 -3.43 -27.21 27.93
C LYS A 19 -3.47 -25.81 27.35
N ASN A 20 -4.53 -25.07 27.64
CA ASN A 20 -4.53 -23.62 27.59
C ASN A 20 -3.33 -23.21 28.45
N LYS A 21 -2.17 -23.06 27.83
CA LYS A 21 -1.18 -22.15 28.38
C LYS A 21 -1.95 -20.85 28.45
N ASP A 22 -2.02 -20.24 29.63
CA ASP A 22 -2.41 -18.85 29.73
C ASP A 22 -1.41 -18.08 28.85
N TYR A 23 -1.77 -17.91 27.57
CA TYR A 23 -0.91 -17.24 26.63
C TYR A 23 -1.04 -15.76 26.96
N ASN A 24 0.00 -15.22 27.56
CA ASN A 24 0.28 -13.80 27.56
C ASN A 24 0.40 -13.35 26.10
N TYR A 25 -0.20 -12.21 25.73
CA TYR A 25 -0.05 -11.68 24.37
C TYR A 25 1.11 -10.68 24.30
N LEU A 26 1.65 -10.46 23.09
CA LEU A 26 2.71 -9.49 22.86
C LEU A 26 2.10 -8.14 22.44
N ASP A 27 2.26 -7.12 23.27
CA ASP A 27 1.85 -5.75 22.99
C ASP A 27 3.02 -4.89 22.50
N LEU A 28 2.72 -3.77 21.86
CA LEU A 28 3.70 -2.77 21.41
C LEU A 28 3.52 -1.47 22.18
N VAL A 29 4.37 -1.24 23.18
CA VAL A 29 4.28 -0.05 24.05
C VAL A 29 5.20 1.03 23.51
N LYS A 30 4.65 2.21 23.21
CA LYS A 30 5.44 3.37 22.80
C LYS A 30 6.29 3.88 23.97
N GLU A 31 7.61 3.88 23.80
CA GLU A 31 8.55 4.30 24.84
C GLU A 31 9.05 5.74 24.65
N LYS A 32 9.34 6.13 23.39
CA LYS A 32 9.78 7.49 23.07
C LYS A 32 9.35 7.92 21.66
N GLU A 33 9.29 9.23 21.46
CA GLU A 33 9.05 9.88 20.18
C GLU A 33 10.09 10.98 19.97
N ILE A 34 10.59 11.09 18.74
CA ILE A 34 11.52 12.14 18.32
C ILE A 34 10.94 12.82 17.09
N ILE A 35 10.84 14.14 17.12
CA ILE A 35 10.40 14.95 15.98
C ILE A 35 11.65 15.55 15.32
N LEU A 36 11.77 15.39 14.01
CA LEU A 36 12.89 15.86 13.20
C LEU A 36 12.38 16.82 12.13
N PRO A 37 12.91 18.05 12.07
CA PRO A 37 12.53 18.99 11.02
C PRO A 37 13.14 18.56 9.68
N PHE A 38 12.48 18.95 8.58
CA PHE A 38 13.08 18.96 7.25
C PHE A 38 12.78 20.28 6.55
N ASP A 39 13.76 20.85 5.85
CA ASP A 39 13.65 22.21 5.29
C ASP A 39 12.82 22.26 3.98
N GLU A 40 12.32 21.13 3.53
CA GLU A 40 12.06 20.88 2.12
C GLU A 40 10.57 20.81 1.80
N THR A 41 10.20 21.17 0.56
CA THR A 41 8.81 21.11 0.06
C THR A 41 8.47 19.78 -0.60
N GLY A 42 9.35 18.78 -0.47
CA GLY A 42 9.24 17.51 -1.18
C GLY A 42 8.53 16.42 -0.39
N ALA A 43 7.80 15.57 -1.09
CA ALA A 43 7.25 14.35 -0.52
C ALA A 43 8.39 13.39 -0.18
N TYR A 44 8.39 12.84 1.04
CA TYR A 44 9.26 11.73 1.42
C TYR A 44 8.39 10.52 1.73
N TYR A 45 8.86 9.33 1.37
CA TYR A 45 8.15 8.08 1.64
C TYR A 45 8.70 7.47 2.93
N PRO A 46 7.93 7.46 4.04
CA PRO A 46 8.41 7.01 5.35
C PRO A 46 8.83 5.54 5.36
N ASP A 47 8.23 4.77 4.45
CA ASP A 47 8.49 3.38 4.18
C ASP A 47 9.98 3.11 3.92
N TYR A 48 10.71 4.00 3.25
CA TYR A 48 12.12 3.77 2.90
C TYR A 48 13.11 4.16 4.00
N ALA A 49 12.66 4.65 5.16
CA ALA A 49 13.54 5.07 6.22
C ALA A 49 14.37 3.89 6.79
N LYS A 50 15.63 4.14 7.17
CA LYS A 50 16.52 3.13 7.76
C LYS A 50 17.11 3.64 9.07
N TYR A 51 17.14 2.78 10.08
CA TYR A 51 17.83 3.04 11.34
C TYR A 51 19.19 2.36 11.35
N VAL A 52 20.26 3.13 11.61
CA VAL A 52 21.63 2.63 11.70
C VAL A 52 22.41 3.39 12.78
N VAL A 53 23.49 2.80 13.26
CA VAL A 53 24.45 3.51 14.12
C VAL A 53 25.71 3.79 13.31
N ILE A 54 26.07 5.07 13.13
CA ILE A 54 27.25 5.50 12.38
C ILE A 54 28.17 6.25 13.33
N ASP A 55 29.37 5.72 13.57
CA ASP A 55 30.36 6.31 14.50
C ASP A 55 29.77 6.68 15.88
N ASN A 56 28.97 5.79 16.45
CA ASN A 56 28.23 5.98 17.72
C ASN A 56 27.09 7.02 17.69
N VAL A 57 26.71 7.51 16.51
CA VAL A 57 25.50 8.33 16.32
C VAL A 57 24.32 7.44 15.99
N GLU A 58 23.23 7.51 16.76
CA GLU A 58 21.95 6.89 16.40
C GLU A 58 21.37 7.69 15.23
N THR A 59 21.29 7.07 14.05
CA THR A 59 20.96 7.76 12.80
C THR A 59 19.69 7.18 12.19
N ILE A 60 18.79 8.06 11.76
CA ILE A 60 17.75 7.73 10.79
C ILE A 60 18.15 8.29 9.42
N ILE A 61 18.13 7.42 8.40
CA ILE A 61 18.33 7.78 7.00
C ILE A 61 16.96 7.87 6.36
N VAL A 62 16.68 8.96 5.64
CA VAL A 62 15.40 9.18 4.94
C VAL A 62 15.69 9.53 3.49
N CYS A 63 14.91 8.94 2.57
CA CYS A 63 14.97 9.27 1.15
C CYS A 63 13.90 10.32 0.81
N PHE A 64 14.32 11.44 0.23
CA PHE A 64 13.42 12.52 -0.20
C PHE A 64 13.31 12.52 -1.73
N GLU A 65 12.07 12.51 -2.24
CA GLU A 65 11.73 12.56 -3.67
C GLU A 65 12.47 11.54 -4.55
N ASN A 66 13.00 10.46 -3.97
CA ASN A 66 13.80 9.45 -4.66
C ASN A 66 15.10 9.99 -5.31
N ILE A 67 15.59 11.16 -4.88
CA ILE A 67 16.76 11.84 -5.45
C ILE A 67 17.84 12.18 -4.42
N LYS A 68 17.61 11.94 -3.13
CA LYS A 68 18.62 12.16 -2.08
C LYS A 68 18.39 11.31 -0.85
N LEU A 69 19.47 11.00 -0.15
CA LEU A 69 19.47 10.41 1.17
C LEU A 69 19.93 11.44 2.20
N ALA A 70 19.10 11.71 3.21
CA ALA A 70 19.42 12.61 4.31
C ALA A 70 19.60 11.82 5.62
N PHE A 71 20.63 12.17 6.37
CA PHE A 71 21.04 11.48 7.60
C PHE A 71 20.82 12.40 8.80
N TYR A 72 20.01 11.95 9.75
CA TYR A 72 19.65 12.71 10.93
C TYR A 72 20.19 12.07 12.20
N ASP A 73 20.80 12.86 13.06
CA ASP A 73 21.23 12.47 14.40
C ASP A 73 20.00 12.53 15.32
N LEU A 74 19.60 11.38 15.85
CA LEU A 74 18.40 11.27 16.69
C LEU A 74 18.55 11.93 18.06
N ASN A 75 19.79 12.06 18.56
CA ASN A 75 20.07 12.69 19.85
C ASN A 75 20.10 14.21 19.73
N LYS A 76 20.76 14.73 18.68
CA LYS A 76 20.82 16.18 18.40
C LYS A 76 19.60 16.73 17.69
N LYS A 77 18.79 15.85 17.09
CA LYS A 77 17.57 16.16 16.35
C LYS A 77 17.81 17.04 15.12
N GLU A 78 18.91 16.81 14.42
CA GLU A 78 19.31 17.61 13.27
C GLU A 78 19.87 16.74 12.12
N LYS A 79 19.74 17.25 10.88
CA LYS A 79 20.42 16.67 9.72
C LYS A 79 21.91 16.97 9.82
N TYR A 80 22.76 15.95 9.71
CA TYR A 80 24.22 16.13 9.75
C TYR A 80 24.92 15.73 8.45
N HIS A 81 24.24 15.01 7.55
CA HIS A 81 24.81 14.60 6.28
C HIS A 81 23.73 14.41 5.21
N GLU A 82 24.13 14.56 3.94
CA GLU A 82 23.26 14.39 2.78
C GLU A 82 24.05 13.83 1.60
N ILE A 83 23.44 12.87 0.89
CA ILE A 83 23.93 12.34 -0.39
C ILE A 83 22.92 12.71 -1.46
N LYS A 84 23.36 13.48 -2.46
CA LYS A 84 22.57 13.75 -3.67
C LYS A 84 22.71 12.58 -4.64
N LEU A 85 21.60 12.06 -5.12
CA LEU A 85 21.53 10.97 -6.08
C LEU A 85 21.38 11.52 -7.49
N ASN A 86 21.79 10.73 -8.48
CA ASN A 86 21.65 11.08 -9.89
C ASN A 86 20.17 11.00 -10.32
N TYR A 87 19.85 11.56 -11.50
CA TYR A 87 18.49 11.73 -12.06
C TYR A 87 17.58 10.49 -12.15
N ASN A 88 18.07 9.29 -11.79
CA ASN A 88 17.23 8.09 -11.79
C ASN A 88 16.43 8.02 -10.49
N THR A 89 15.15 7.65 -10.59
CA THR A 89 14.29 7.44 -9.43
C THR A 89 14.84 6.30 -8.57
N LEU A 90 15.37 6.61 -7.39
CA LEU A 90 15.71 5.61 -6.39
C LEU A 90 14.45 4.87 -5.96
N TYR A 91 14.53 3.54 -5.97
CA TYR A 91 13.46 2.70 -5.46
C TYR A 91 13.67 2.34 -4.00
N ASP A 92 14.86 1.86 -3.64
CA ASP A 92 15.23 1.50 -2.25
C ASP A 92 16.76 1.51 -2.09
N TYR A 93 17.24 1.40 -0.86
CA TYR A 93 18.66 1.38 -0.53
C TYR A 93 18.95 0.52 0.71
N LYS A 94 20.21 0.09 0.85
CA LYS A 94 20.75 -0.55 2.07
C LYS A 94 22.07 0.08 2.45
N TYR A 95 22.11 0.66 3.66
CA TYR A 95 23.35 1.06 4.31
C TYR A 95 24.01 -0.16 4.99
N ILE A 96 25.27 -0.45 4.66
CA ILE A 96 26.08 -1.46 5.36
C ILE A 96 27.10 -0.77 6.26
N ASN A 97 27.86 0.16 5.69
CA ASN A 97 28.85 0.99 6.37
C ASN A 97 29.17 2.20 5.46
N LYS A 98 30.10 3.06 5.90
CA LYS A 98 30.47 4.27 5.16
C LYS A 98 31.08 4.00 3.78
N ASP A 99 31.65 2.83 3.53
CA ASP A 99 32.21 2.48 2.23
C ASP A 99 31.23 1.72 1.34
N SER A 100 30.02 1.44 1.83
CA SER A 100 29.10 0.52 1.18
C SER A 100 27.63 0.85 1.48
N ILE A 101 27.05 1.61 0.56
CA ILE A 101 25.61 1.85 0.47
C ILE A 101 25.14 1.32 -0.88
N PHE A 102 24.27 0.31 -0.85
CA PHE A 102 23.63 -0.21 -2.06
C PHE A 102 22.41 0.64 -2.39
N LEU A 103 22.32 1.08 -3.64
CA LEU A 103 21.21 1.84 -4.20
C LEU A 103 20.54 1.00 -5.28
N PHE A 104 19.23 0.84 -5.20
CA PHE A 104 18.42 0.19 -6.22
C PHE A 104 17.54 1.21 -6.93
N TYR A 105 17.74 1.40 -8.23
CA TYR A 105 16.99 2.33 -9.08
C TYR A 105 15.95 1.57 -9.93
N VAL A 106 14.85 2.25 -10.27
CA VAL A 106 13.89 1.74 -11.28
C VAL A 106 14.13 2.43 -12.61
N ASN A 107 14.26 1.65 -13.69
CA ASN A 107 14.10 2.16 -15.04
C ASN A 107 12.73 1.72 -15.57
N GLN A 108 11.75 2.63 -15.58
CA GLN A 108 10.35 2.28 -15.84
C GLN A 108 10.02 2.02 -17.33
N PHE A 109 10.96 2.13 -18.28
CA PHE A 109 10.56 2.30 -19.69
C PHE A 109 11.24 1.48 -20.79
N ARG A 110 12.14 0.51 -20.55
CA ARG A 110 12.76 -0.25 -21.67
C ARG A 110 13.01 -1.74 -21.39
N LEU A 111 12.38 -2.59 -22.19
CA LEU A 111 12.57 -4.05 -22.24
C LEU A 111 14.00 -4.47 -22.63
N ASP A 112 14.68 -3.67 -23.46
CA ASP A 112 15.99 -4.02 -24.02
C ASP A 112 17.19 -3.62 -23.14
N CYS A 113 16.96 -2.89 -22.03
CA CYS A 113 18.04 -2.18 -21.34
C CYS A 113 18.69 -2.92 -20.17
N TYR A 114 18.32 -4.18 -19.88
CA TYR A 114 18.97 -4.97 -18.82
C TYR A 114 20.50 -5.06 -18.96
N LYS A 115 21.02 -4.96 -20.19
CA LYS A 115 22.45 -5.02 -20.50
C LYS A 115 23.26 -3.81 -19.98
N ASP A 116 22.64 -2.63 -19.83
CA ASP A 116 23.33 -1.38 -19.44
C ASP A 116 22.67 -0.63 -18.26
N SER A 117 21.70 -1.25 -17.58
CA SER A 117 20.71 -0.53 -16.79
C SER A 117 21.16 0.09 -15.45
N GLY A 118 22.35 -0.23 -14.92
CA GLY A 118 22.86 0.38 -13.68
C GLY A 118 21.87 0.34 -12.49
N LEU A 119 20.95 -0.64 -12.46
CA LEU A 119 19.83 -0.67 -11.50
C LEU A 119 20.29 -0.88 -10.07
N LEU A 120 21.45 -1.52 -9.86
CA LEU A 120 22.07 -1.66 -8.54
C LEU A 120 23.45 -1.00 -8.57
N VAL A 121 23.65 -0.05 -7.69
CA VAL A 121 24.88 0.75 -7.58
C VAL A 121 25.39 0.68 -6.15
N LEU A 122 26.70 0.52 -5.99
CA LEU A 122 27.39 0.67 -4.71
C LEU A 122 28.03 2.06 -4.67
N ILE A 123 27.68 2.86 -3.66
CA ILE A 123 28.29 4.15 -3.38
C ILE A 123 28.93 4.14 -1.97
N ASP A 124 29.79 5.11 -1.69
CA ASP A 124 30.22 5.43 -0.33
C ASP A 124 29.37 6.51 0.33
N PHE A 125 29.70 6.84 1.57
CA PHE A 125 29.04 7.84 2.40
C PHE A 125 29.07 9.23 1.78
N ASP A 126 30.06 9.56 0.96
CA ASP A 126 30.15 10.85 0.28
C ASP A 126 29.40 10.85 -1.07
N GLY A 127 28.78 9.73 -1.45
CA GLY A 127 28.05 9.59 -2.70
C GLY A 127 28.91 9.18 -3.89
N ASN A 128 30.19 8.84 -3.70
CA ASN A 128 31.05 8.41 -4.80
C ASN A 128 30.68 6.99 -5.24
N GLU A 129 30.41 6.83 -6.53
CA GLU A 129 30.16 5.53 -7.13
C GLU A 129 31.41 4.64 -7.06
N LYS A 130 31.28 3.49 -6.38
CA LYS A 130 32.33 2.46 -6.31
C LYS A 130 32.14 1.39 -7.37
N ARG A 131 30.89 1.00 -7.65
CA ARG A 131 30.57 -0.09 -8.58
C ARG A 131 29.15 -0.02 -9.10
N LYS A 132 28.98 -0.34 -10.38
CA LYS A 132 27.69 -0.67 -11.00
C LYS A 132 27.57 -2.17 -11.21
N TYR A 133 26.37 -2.70 -10.99
CA TYR A 133 26.05 -4.11 -11.23
C TYR A 133 25.10 -4.24 -12.41
N SER A 134 25.44 -5.14 -13.34
CA SER A 134 24.57 -5.49 -14.45
C SER A 134 23.50 -6.49 -13.99
N PHE A 135 22.29 -6.36 -14.55
CA PHE A 135 21.20 -7.31 -14.30
C PHE A 135 21.06 -8.25 -15.49
N ASN A 136 21.89 -9.29 -15.55
CA ASN A 136 21.81 -10.27 -16.62
C ASN A 136 20.82 -11.38 -16.25
N LEU A 137 19.82 -11.62 -17.10
CA LEU A 137 18.99 -12.82 -16.99
C LEU A 137 19.84 -14.07 -17.28
N ASP A 138 19.57 -15.15 -16.55
CA ASP A 138 20.19 -16.44 -16.83
C ASP A 138 19.82 -16.94 -18.23
N ASP A 139 20.83 -17.26 -19.06
CA ASP A 139 20.63 -17.58 -20.48
C ASP A 139 19.77 -18.84 -20.70
N GLU A 140 19.92 -19.86 -19.85
CA GLU A 140 19.12 -21.09 -19.92
C GLU A 140 17.65 -20.77 -19.69
N TRP A 141 17.37 -19.94 -18.68
CA TRP A 141 16.00 -19.51 -18.38
C TRP A 141 15.41 -18.63 -19.46
N ARG A 142 16.20 -17.69 -20.02
CA ARG A 142 15.80 -16.83 -21.13
C ARG A 142 15.38 -17.66 -22.34
N ASN A 143 16.23 -18.60 -22.76
CA ASN A 143 15.99 -19.43 -23.94
C ASN A 143 14.76 -20.34 -23.75
N ALA A 144 14.56 -20.89 -22.55
CA ALA A 144 13.41 -21.74 -22.24
C ALA A 144 12.06 -20.99 -22.22
N ASN A 145 12.08 -19.65 -22.08
CA ASN A 145 10.88 -18.82 -21.90
C ASN A 145 10.80 -17.67 -22.92
N GLU A 146 11.47 -17.78 -24.06
CA GLU A 146 11.59 -16.72 -25.08
C GLU A 146 10.23 -16.13 -25.52
N ASN A 147 9.20 -16.98 -25.64
CA ASN A 147 7.83 -16.57 -25.96
C ASN A 147 7.14 -15.74 -24.87
N MET A 148 7.53 -15.92 -23.61
CA MET A 148 7.03 -15.12 -22.48
C MET A 148 7.72 -13.76 -22.47
N PHE A 149 9.02 -13.70 -22.74
CA PHE A 149 9.76 -12.43 -22.76
C PHE A 149 9.47 -11.54 -23.97
N SER A 150 9.20 -12.13 -25.14
CA SER A 150 8.83 -11.36 -26.34
C SER A 150 7.45 -10.71 -26.24
N LYS A 151 6.61 -11.15 -25.30
CA LYS A 151 5.22 -10.67 -25.11
C LYS A 151 4.97 -9.98 -23.77
N THR A 152 5.84 -10.16 -22.78
CA THR A 152 5.65 -9.62 -21.43
C THR A 152 6.94 -9.07 -20.85
N ALA A 153 6.90 -7.79 -20.48
CA ALA A 153 7.95 -7.18 -19.67
C ALA A 153 7.86 -7.65 -18.23
N PHE A 154 8.97 -8.18 -17.71
CA PHE A 154 9.19 -8.35 -16.28
C PHE A 154 10.12 -7.27 -15.80
N GLN A 155 9.85 -6.74 -14.61
CA GLN A 155 10.75 -5.83 -13.92
C GLN A 155 11.10 -6.40 -12.53
N PRO A 156 12.39 -6.60 -12.21
CA PRO A 156 12.79 -6.90 -10.85
C PRO A 156 12.41 -5.72 -9.96
N HIS A 157 11.79 -6.03 -8.83
CA HIS A 157 11.22 -5.05 -7.93
C HIS A 157 11.47 -5.52 -6.49
N LEU A 158 11.61 -4.57 -5.56
CA LEU A 158 11.70 -4.87 -4.14
C LEU A 158 10.38 -4.44 -3.50
N LEU A 159 9.78 -5.26 -2.63
CA LEU A 159 8.58 -4.87 -1.87
C LEU A 159 8.80 -4.86 -0.37
N ALA A 160 9.97 -5.31 0.05
CA ALA A 160 10.46 -5.06 1.39
C ALA A 160 11.29 -3.79 1.32
N ASN A 161 11.06 -2.86 2.25
CA ASN A 161 11.78 -1.60 2.39
C ASN A 161 13.21 -1.83 2.91
N ASN A 162 13.92 -2.81 2.37
CA ASN A 162 15.33 -3.02 2.54
C ASN A 162 15.82 -3.96 1.44
N ILE A 163 16.93 -3.59 0.78
CA ILE A 163 17.69 -4.55 -0.02
C ILE A 163 18.26 -5.57 0.96
N GLU A 164 17.64 -6.75 1.11
CA GLU A 164 18.21 -7.81 1.93
C GLU A 164 19.25 -8.59 1.13
N ILE A 165 20.48 -8.64 1.68
CA ILE A 165 21.62 -9.34 1.08
C ILE A 165 21.90 -10.53 1.97
N PHE A 166 21.64 -11.73 1.46
CA PHE A 166 21.88 -12.99 2.17
C PHE A 166 22.82 -13.88 1.35
N ASN A 167 24.01 -14.16 1.89
CA ASN A 167 25.04 -14.97 1.20
C ASN A 167 25.32 -14.50 -0.24
N ASN A 168 25.52 -13.19 -0.45
CA ASN A 168 25.70 -12.55 -1.75
C ASN A 168 24.48 -12.62 -2.71
N ASN A 169 23.30 -12.96 -2.20
CA ASN A 169 22.06 -12.97 -2.97
C ASN A 169 21.15 -11.83 -2.55
N ILE A 170 20.50 -11.22 -3.53
CA ILE A 170 19.35 -10.35 -3.34
C ILE A 170 18.16 -11.06 -3.96
N PHE A 171 17.01 -11.01 -3.32
CA PHE A 171 15.79 -11.57 -3.85
C PHE A 171 14.90 -10.46 -4.36
N PHE A 172 14.34 -10.66 -5.56
CA PHE A 172 13.51 -9.68 -6.23
C PHE A 172 12.15 -10.29 -6.51
N PHE A 173 11.11 -9.50 -6.37
CA PHE A 173 9.85 -9.82 -7.02
C PHE A 173 9.92 -9.49 -8.49
N LEU A 174 9.14 -10.19 -9.28
CA LEU A 174 9.01 -9.90 -10.69
C LEU A 174 7.64 -9.27 -10.92
N LYS A 175 7.63 -7.95 -11.09
CA LYS A 175 6.42 -7.22 -11.47
C LYS A 175 6.14 -7.50 -12.94
N ARG A 176 4.88 -7.85 -13.22
CA ARG A 176 4.36 -8.05 -14.55
C ARG A 176 3.63 -6.80 -15.01
N TRP A 177 3.89 -6.37 -16.24
CA TRP A 177 3.23 -5.21 -16.83
C TRP A 177 1.88 -5.55 -17.46
N GLU A 178 1.65 -6.75 -18.00
CA GLU A 178 0.33 -7.14 -18.52
C GLU A 178 0.11 -8.65 -18.52
N PRO A 179 -1.11 -9.16 -18.31
CA PRO A 179 -2.31 -8.44 -17.90
C PRO A 179 -2.33 -8.23 -16.39
N TYR A 180 -2.90 -7.10 -15.99
CA TYR A 180 -2.99 -6.65 -14.61
C TYR A 180 -3.94 -7.51 -13.76
N ASN A 181 -4.84 -8.30 -14.35
CA ASN A 181 -5.93 -8.90 -13.60
C ASN A 181 -5.68 -10.37 -13.26
N ILE A 182 -5.38 -10.65 -11.99
CA ILE A 182 -5.36 -12.02 -11.44
C ILE A 182 -6.72 -12.68 -11.69
N GLY A 183 -6.71 -13.95 -12.09
CA GLY A 183 -7.94 -14.74 -12.25
C GLY A 183 -8.53 -14.73 -13.67
N THR A 184 -8.02 -13.90 -14.59
CA THR A 184 -8.49 -13.88 -15.98
C THR A 184 -7.82 -14.94 -16.87
N ASP A 185 -8.45 -15.27 -18.00
CA ASP A 185 -7.90 -16.17 -19.02
C ASP A 185 -6.50 -15.76 -19.47
N SER A 186 -6.34 -14.46 -19.72
CA SER A 186 -5.06 -13.89 -20.12
C SER A 186 -4.00 -14.04 -19.03
N PHE A 187 -4.36 -13.94 -17.75
CA PHE A 187 -3.43 -14.18 -16.65
C PHE A 187 -2.92 -15.64 -16.65
N PHE A 188 -3.83 -16.61 -16.80
CA PHE A 188 -3.49 -18.04 -16.84
C PHE A 188 -2.74 -18.47 -18.09
N MET A 189 -2.96 -17.80 -19.23
CA MET A 189 -2.26 -18.06 -20.49
C MET A 189 -0.77 -17.71 -20.41
N TYR A 190 -0.40 -16.79 -19.51
CA TYR A 190 0.93 -16.19 -19.46
C TYR A 190 1.50 -16.21 -18.03
N LYS A 191 1.33 -17.32 -17.31
CA LYS A 191 1.84 -17.46 -15.93
C LYS A 191 3.28 -17.00 -15.82
N SER A 192 3.56 -16.18 -14.82
CA SER A 192 4.87 -15.59 -14.60
C SER A 192 5.40 -15.96 -13.22
N PRO A 193 6.70 -16.21 -13.08
CA PRO A 193 7.30 -16.39 -11.77
C PRO A 193 7.14 -15.12 -10.94
N ILE A 194 6.91 -15.29 -9.64
CA ILE A 194 6.70 -14.14 -8.74
C ILE A 194 7.97 -13.64 -8.09
N ILE A 195 9.01 -14.49 -8.01
CA ILE A 195 10.26 -14.20 -7.32
C ILE A 195 11.47 -14.65 -8.15
N ALA A 196 12.57 -13.94 -7.98
CA ALA A 196 13.87 -14.26 -8.54
C ALA A 196 14.99 -14.04 -7.53
N ARG A 197 16.07 -14.80 -7.71
CA ARG A 197 17.32 -14.64 -6.99
C ARG A 197 18.33 -13.94 -7.89
N TYR A 198 18.87 -12.83 -7.45
CA TYR A 198 20.03 -12.19 -8.06
C TYR A 198 21.28 -12.53 -7.25
N ASP A 199 22.27 -13.09 -7.92
CA ASP A 199 23.57 -13.40 -7.32
C ASP A 199 24.55 -12.28 -7.67
N ILE A 200 25.00 -11.52 -6.66
CA ILE A 200 25.83 -10.31 -6.84
C ILE A 200 27.19 -10.64 -7.51
N ASN A 201 27.73 -11.83 -7.24
CA ASN A 201 29.04 -12.22 -7.74
C ASN A 201 28.99 -12.59 -9.22
N THR A 202 27.98 -13.39 -9.59
CA THR A 202 27.78 -13.81 -11.00
C THR A 202 26.99 -12.80 -11.81
N GLN A 203 26.35 -11.82 -11.16
CA GLN A 203 25.48 -10.81 -11.75
C GLN A 203 24.32 -11.42 -12.56
N LYS A 204 23.85 -12.59 -12.12
CA LYS A 204 22.77 -13.35 -12.77
C LYS A 204 21.48 -13.30 -11.96
N LEU A 205 20.38 -12.95 -12.63
CA LEU A 205 19.02 -13.03 -12.12
C LEU A 205 18.39 -14.37 -12.54
N LYS A 206 17.94 -15.14 -11.54
CA LYS A 206 17.38 -16.50 -11.68
C LYS A 206 15.98 -16.56 -11.09
N PRO A 207 14.92 -16.51 -11.92
CA PRO A 207 13.54 -16.66 -11.46
C PRO A 207 13.23 -18.07 -10.95
N SER A 208 12.32 -18.18 -9.99
CA SER A 208 11.79 -19.49 -9.59
C SER A 208 11.03 -20.13 -10.75
N LYS A 209 11.22 -21.43 -11.01
CA LYS A 209 10.41 -22.14 -12.01
C LYS A 209 9.11 -22.68 -11.41
N LYS A 210 8.98 -22.71 -10.07
CA LYS A 210 7.85 -23.33 -9.36
C LYS A 210 6.92 -22.36 -8.66
N LEU A 211 7.38 -21.17 -8.29
CA LEU A 211 6.55 -20.20 -7.60
C LEU A 211 5.90 -19.22 -8.56
N TRP A 212 4.69 -19.57 -8.94
CA TRP A 212 3.69 -18.72 -9.59
C TRP A 212 2.55 -18.56 -8.59
N TYR A 213 1.94 -17.38 -8.53
CA TYR A 213 0.66 -17.06 -7.89
C TYR A 213 -0.17 -18.28 -7.42
N PRO A 214 0.14 -18.85 -6.24
CA PRO A 214 -0.44 -20.12 -5.82
C PRO A 214 -1.90 -19.93 -5.38
N ASN A 215 -2.69 -21.01 -5.50
CA ASN A 215 -4.08 -21.09 -5.04
C ASN A 215 -5.04 -20.06 -5.68
N ILE A 216 -4.75 -19.61 -6.92
CA ILE A 216 -5.68 -18.80 -7.73
C ILE A 216 -6.36 -19.70 -8.75
N GLU A 217 -7.67 -19.51 -8.90
CA GLU A 217 -8.49 -20.16 -9.91
C GLU A 217 -9.03 -19.15 -10.93
N LYS A 218 -9.32 -19.63 -12.13
CA LYS A 218 -9.91 -18.82 -13.19
C LYS A 218 -11.32 -18.37 -12.77
N GLY A 219 -11.60 -17.08 -12.90
CA GLY A 219 -12.85 -16.47 -12.46
C GLY A 219 -12.89 -16.04 -10.99
N ILE A 220 -11.82 -16.29 -10.22
CA ILE A 220 -11.67 -15.75 -8.86
C ILE A 220 -10.70 -14.58 -8.90
N TYR A 221 -11.22 -13.39 -8.60
CA TYR A 221 -10.48 -12.14 -8.73
C TYR A 221 -10.07 -11.59 -7.36
N PHE A 222 -8.90 -10.93 -7.33
CA PHE A 222 -8.42 -10.13 -6.21
C PHE A 222 -7.87 -8.80 -6.79
N PRO A 223 -7.90 -7.70 -6.02
CA PRO A 223 -7.35 -6.43 -6.47
C PRO A 223 -5.88 -6.51 -6.86
N SER A 224 -5.46 -5.75 -7.87
CA SER A 224 -4.17 -5.97 -8.54
C SER A 224 -3.28 -4.75 -8.82
N ASP A 225 -3.68 -3.54 -8.40
CA ASP A 225 -2.99 -2.29 -8.73
C ASP A 225 -1.65 -2.14 -8.03
N PHE A 226 -1.42 -2.89 -6.96
CA PHE A 226 -0.16 -2.89 -6.26
C PHE A 226 0.21 -4.30 -5.82
N ASN A 227 1.42 -4.70 -6.20
CA ASN A 227 2.33 -5.47 -5.34
C ASN A 227 1.63 -6.56 -4.54
N ILE A 228 1.02 -7.54 -5.20
CA ILE A 228 0.03 -8.46 -4.60
C ILE A 228 0.68 -9.45 -3.58
N MET A 229 1.92 -9.18 -3.17
CA MET A 229 2.70 -9.99 -2.27
C MET A 229 3.73 -9.17 -1.50
N ASN A 230 4.08 -9.68 -0.33
CA ASN A 230 5.23 -9.25 0.46
C ASN A 230 6.14 -10.43 0.71
N TYR A 231 7.36 -10.15 1.16
CA TYR A 231 8.28 -11.17 1.62
C TYR A 231 9.23 -10.63 2.66
N CYS A 232 9.82 -11.54 3.41
CA CYS A 232 11.04 -11.31 4.14
C CYS A 232 12.03 -12.44 3.86
N ILE A 233 13.27 -12.26 4.31
CA ILE A 233 14.21 -13.38 4.45
C ILE A 233 13.92 -14.07 5.78
N ALA A 234 13.55 -15.35 5.72
CA ALA A 234 13.27 -16.15 6.91
C ALA A 234 14.54 -16.42 7.73
N ALA A 235 14.36 -16.97 8.93
CA ALA A 235 15.45 -17.35 9.84
C ALA A 235 16.50 -18.27 9.20
N ASP A 236 16.10 -19.12 8.25
CA ASP A 236 16.97 -20.05 7.53
C ASP A 236 17.60 -19.45 6.26
N GLY A 237 17.33 -18.18 5.97
CA GLY A 237 17.85 -17.47 4.81
C GLY A 237 17.05 -17.63 3.52
N ASN A 238 15.95 -18.40 3.55
CA ASN A 238 15.08 -18.55 2.39
C ASN A 238 14.03 -17.42 2.33
N PRO A 239 13.63 -16.96 1.13
CA PRO A 239 12.51 -16.05 0.99
C PRO A 239 11.21 -16.67 1.51
N LEU A 240 10.51 -15.97 2.39
CA LEU A 240 9.18 -16.31 2.87
C LEU A 240 8.20 -15.28 2.34
N ILE A 241 7.24 -15.73 1.53
CA ILE A 241 6.38 -14.86 0.73
C ILE A 241 4.94 -14.97 1.21
N ARG A 242 4.24 -13.84 1.26
CA ARG A 242 2.83 -13.74 1.60
C ARG A 242 2.10 -13.00 0.52
N LEU A 243 1.02 -13.57 -0.01
CA LEU A 243 0.13 -12.87 -0.95
C LEU A 243 -0.91 -12.08 -0.16
N TYR A 244 -1.33 -10.92 -0.67
CA TYR A 244 -2.22 -10.01 0.05
C TYR A 244 -3.56 -10.66 0.42
N TYR A 245 -4.04 -11.56 -0.43
CA TYR A 245 -5.30 -12.26 -0.26
C TYR A 245 -5.16 -13.64 0.43
N SER A 246 -3.94 -14.08 0.76
CA SER A 246 -3.71 -15.45 1.25
C SER A 246 -3.31 -15.51 2.72
N SER A 247 -3.99 -16.39 3.45
CA SER A 247 -3.59 -16.76 4.82
C SER A 247 -2.36 -17.68 4.84
N ASN A 248 -1.95 -18.19 3.68
CA ASN A 248 -0.79 -19.06 3.56
C ASN A 248 0.48 -18.27 3.25
N LEU A 249 1.60 -18.80 3.73
CA LEU A 249 2.94 -18.30 3.48
C LEU A 249 3.69 -19.34 2.66
N TYR A 250 4.49 -18.88 1.71
CA TYR A 250 5.23 -19.73 0.78
C TYR A 250 6.72 -19.48 0.97
N LYS A 251 7.42 -20.45 1.56
CA LYS A 251 8.88 -20.41 1.69
C LYS A 251 9.53 -21.05 0.48
N TRP A 252 10.36 -20.29 -0.22
CA TRP A 252 11.09 -20.76 -1.39
C TRP A 252 12.49 -21.24 -1.00
N ASP A 253 12.74 -22.56 -1.05
CA ASP A 253 14.09 -23.09 -1.07
C ASP A 253 14.71 -22.77 -2.44
N TYR A 254 15.40 -21.64 -2.51
CA TYR A 254 15.97 -21.12 -3.76
C TYR A 254 17.10 -21.97 -4.32
N LYS A 255 17.66 -22.90 -3.53
CA LYS A 255 18.73 -23.81 -3.98
C LYS A 255 18.14 -25.02 -4.69
N LYS A 256 17.03 -25.56 -4.17
CA LYS A 256 16.34 -26.73 -4.74
C LYS A 256 15.18 -26.36 -5.68
N ASP A 257 14.84 -25.07 -5.73
CA ASP A 257 13.64 -24.54 -6.37
C ASP A 257 12.39 -25.33 -5.94
N SER A 258 12.14 -25.37 -4.64
CA SER A 258 10.97 -26.04 -4.04
C SER A 258 10.25 -25.13 -3.06
N ILE A 259 8.93 -25.34 -2.90
CA ILE A 259 8.08 -24.50 -2.07
C ILE A 259 7.60 -25.29 -0.86
N ILE A 260 7.72 -24.68 0.31
CA ILE A 260 7.17 -25.17 1.57
C ILE A 260 6.06 -24.21 1.98
N GLU A 261 4.87 -24.74 2.19
CA GLU A 261 3.69 -23.96 2.56
C GLU A 261 3.49 -23.98 4.08
N TYR A 262 3.17 -22.81 4.63
CA TYR A 262 2.77 -22.61 6.02
C TYR A 262 1.44 -21.87 6.05
N SER A 263 0.72 -21.94 7.17
CA SER A 263 -0.51 -21.18 7.37
C SER A 263 -0.36 -20.24 8.57
N LEU A 264 -0.67 -18.97 8.37
CA LEU A 264 -0.65 -17.94 9.42
C LEU A 264 -1.90 -17.05 9.29
N LYS A 265 -3.07 -17.66 9.49
CA LYS A 265 -4.37 -17.00 9.37
C LYS A 265 -4.63 -16.05 10.55
N SER A 266 -5.25 -14.89 10.27
CA SER A 266 -5.77 -14.05 11.34
C SER A 266 -6.85 -14.77 12.18
N ARG A 267 -6.84 -14.59 13.50
CA ARG A 267 -7.91 -15.04 14.41
C ARG A 267 -8.95 -13.97 14.70
N VAL A 268 -8.67 -12.72 14.34
CA VAL A 268 -9.60 -11.58 14.39
C VAL A 268 -10.42 -11.46 13.10
N ILE A 269 -9.80 -11.66 11.93
CA ILE A 269 -10.45 -11.55 10.62
C ILE A 269 -10.58 -12.93 9.95
N ASP A 270 -11.82 -13.35 9.69
CA ASP A 270 -12.12 -14.73 9.25
C ASP A 270 -11.71 -15.05 7.81
N SER A 271 -11.80 -14.10 6.88
CA SER A 271 -11.41 -14.34 5.48
C SER A 271 -11.19 -13.05 4.70
N ILE A 272 -10.34 -13.14 3.69
CA ILE A 272 -10.25 -12.15 2.61
C ILE A 272 -11.06 -12.71 1.45
N LEU A 273 -12.16 -12.05 1.12
CA LEU A 273 -13.08 -12.53 0.09
C LEU A 273 -12.61 -12.10 -1.31
N PRO A 274 -12.80 -12.95 -2.33
CA PRO A 274 -12.58 -12.57 -3.71
C PRO A 274 -13.62 -11.54 -4.14
N ILE A 275 -13.33 -10.85 -5.25
CA ILE A 275 -14.24 -9.87 -5.86
C ILE A 275 -14.93 -10.45 -7.10
N GLU A 276 -16.09 -9.92 -7.45
CA GLU A 276 -16.95 -10.46 -8.53
C GLU A 276 -16.43 -10.18 -9.95
N TYR A 277 -15.62 -9.14 -10.11
CA TYR A 277 -15.08 -8.71 -11.40
C TYR A 277 -13.61 -8.30 -11.29
N PRO A 278 -12.81 -8.44 -12.35
CA PRO A 278 -11.44 -7.95 -12.37
C PRO A 278 -11.38 -6.46 -12.00
N THR A 279 -10.64 -6.12 -10.95
CA THR A 279 -10.35 -4.73 -10.62
C THR A 279 -8.89 -4.57 -10.30
N SER A 280 -8.37 -3.42 -10.69
CA SER A 280 -7.02 -3.06 -10.36
C SER A 280 -7.01 -2.45 -8.94
N TYR A 281 -8.03 -1.69 -8.50
CA TYR A 281 -7.94 -0.92 -7.25
C TYR A 281 -8.06 -1.72 -5.94
N SER A 282 -7.04 -1.59 -5.08
CA SER A 282 -6.76 -2.41 -3.89
C SER A 282 -7.73 -2.28 -2.71
N ASP A 283 -8.37 -1.13 -2.49
CA ASP A 283 -8.73 -0.76 -1.12
C ASP A 283 -10.22 -0.92 -0.73
N ASN A 284 -11.13 -1.04 -1.70
CA ASN A 284 -12.54 -0.66 -1.46
C ASN A 284 -13.54 -1.83 -1.46
N ASN A 285 -13.10 -3.05 -1.82
CA ASN A 285 -13.99 -4.22 -1.89
C ASN A 285 -13.65 -5.35 -0.89
N ILE A 286 -12.46 -5.35 -0.30
CA ILE A 286 -12.03 -6.39 0.65
C ILE A 286 -12.12 -5.89 2.09
N ASP A 287 -12.39 -6.77 3.06
CA ASP A 287 -12.40 -6.41 4.48
C ASP A 287 -10.99 -6.13 5.02
N ALA A 288 -10.00 -6.88 4.52
CA ALA A 288 -8.62 -6.80 4.95
C ALA A 288 -7.67 -7.32 3.87
N MET A 289 -6.39 -6.96 3.97
CA MET A 289 -5.30 -7.51 3.16
C MET A 289 -4.02 -7.71 3.96
N TYR A 290 -3.29 -8.77 3.67
CA TYR A 290 -1.99 -9.06 4.26
C TYR A 290 -0.89 -8.23 3.61
N LEU A 291 -0.61 -7.07 4.21
CA LEU A 291 0.16 -6.01 3.58
C LEU A 291 1.64 -5.99 3.94
N SER A 292 2.08 -6.78 4.91
CA SER A 292 3.52 -6.95 5.15
C SER A 292 3.87 -8.24 5.88
N LEU A 293 5.14 -8.61 5.77
CA LEU A 293 5.78 -9.68 6.51
C LEU A 293 7.22 -9.28 6.82
N THR A 294 7.60 -9.29 8.09
CA THR A 294 8.96 -8.95 8.54
C THR A 294 9.45 -9.99 9.53
N TYR A 295 10.73 -10.38 9.42
CA TYR A 295 11.40 -11.24 10.39
C TYR A 295 12.26 -10.41 11.35
N ASP A 296 11.97 -10.54 12.64
CA ASP A 296 12.78 -10.01 13.73
C ASP A 296 13.84 -11.03 14.12
N LYS A 297 15.04 -10.84 13.58
CA LYS A 297 16.20 -11.68 13.87
C LYS A 297 16.68 -11.61 15.33
N TYR A 298 16.36 -10.54 16.07
CA TYR A 298 16.85 -10.35 17.44
C TYR A 298 16.00 -11.15 18.43
N ARG A 299 14.70 -11.24 18.15
CA ARG A 299 13.74 -11.95 19.01
C ARG A 299 13.28 -13.29 18.42
N GLU A 300 13.74 -13.61 17.21
CA GLU A 300 13.36 -14.80 16.44
C GLU A 300 11.84 -14.92 16.24
N MET A 301 11.20 -13.82 15.80
CA MET A 301 9.75 -13.75 15.57
C MET A 301 9.41 -13.17 14.19
N TYR A 302 8.24 -13.50 13.66
CA TYR A 302 7.68 -12.85 12.48
C TYR A 302 6.55 -11.92 12.88
N TYR A 303 6.50 -10.76 12.23
CA TYR A 303 5.39 -9.83 12.27
C TYR A 303 4.75 -9.79 10.89
N SER A 304 3.48 -10.18 10.79
CA SER A 304 2.71 -10.02 9.57
C SER A 304 1.63 -8.97 9.78
N ILE A 305 1.67 -7.91 8.98
CA ILE A 305 0.78 -6.77 9.09
C ILE A 305 -0.42 -6.99 8.17
N LEU A 306 -1.60 -6.83 8.73
CA LEU A 306 -2.88 -6.86 8.04
C LEU A 306 -3.44 -5.42 8.03
N LEU A 307 -3.67 -4.88 6.83
CA LEU A 307 -4.43 -3.65 6.64
C LEU A 307 -5.92 -4.00 6.68
N LEU A 308 -6.68 -3.33 7.53
CA LEU A 308 -8.14 -3.37 7.50
C LEU A 308 -8.66 -2.24 6.61
N SER A 309 -9.69 -2.51 5.82
CA SER A 309 -10.18 -1.54 4.83
C SER A 309 -10.58 -0.21 5.49
N PRO A 310 -10.00 0.92 5.05
CA PRO A 310 -10.36 2.25 5.54
C PRO A 310 -11.85 2.56 5.36
N ASP A 311 -12.47 2.04 4.30
CA ASP A 311 -13.88 2.21 3.95
C ASP A 311 -14.83 1.43 4.88
N LYS A 312 -14.29 0.57 5.76
CA LYS A 312 -15.07 -0.21 6.74
C LYS A 312 -14.67 0.09 8.19
N TYR A 313 -13.38 0.29 8.44
CA TYR A 313 -12.82 0.40 9.79
C TYR A 313 -12.20 1.79 10.08
N GLY A 314 -12.23 2.71 9.10
CA GLY A 314 -11.56 4.00 9.16
C GLY A 314 -10.05 3.90 8.87
N ILE A 315 -9.43 5.04 8.57
CA ILE A 315 -7.98 5.15 8.29
C ILE A 315 -7.16 4.65 9.50
N GLY A 316 -6.03 4.00 9.22
CA GLY A 316 -5.06 3.61 10.24
C GLY A 316 -5.46 2.40 11.07
N ALA A 317 -6.24 1.47 10.51
CA ALA A 317 -6.63 0.24 11.18
C ALA A 317 -5.67 -0.91 10.81
N TRP A 318 -4.63 -1.09 11.61
CA TRP A 318 -3.57 -2.09 11.41
C TRP A 318 -3.62 -3.18 12.46
N LEU A 319 -3.48 -4.42 12.00
CA LEU A 319 -3.40 -5.59 12.87
C LEU A 319 -2.08 -6.33 12.62
N PHE A 320 -1.39 -6.69 13.69
CA PHE A 320 -0.10 -7.37 13.67
C PHE A 320 -0.29 -8.80 14.14
N ILE A 321 -0.08 -9.76 13.24
CA ILE A 321 -0.01 -11.18 13.59
C ILE A 321 1.44 -11.50 13.96
N VAL A 322 1.64 -12.04 15.14
CA VAL A 322 2.96 -12.41 15.68
C VAL A 322 3.10 -13.92 15.66
N ALA A 323 4.22 -14.41 15.12
CA ALA A 323 4.55 -15.83 15.12
C ALA A 323 6.00 -16.06 15.55
N ASP A 324 6.32 -17.24 16.09
CA ASP A 324 7.70 -17.62 16.40
C ASP A 324 8.50 -17.94 15.12
N LYS A 325 9.81 -18.19 15.24
CA LYS A 325 10.67 -18.56 14.10
C LYS A 325 10.24 -19.80 13.30
N ASN A 326 9.41 -20.67 13.90
CA ASN A 326 8.86 -21.85 13.25
C ASN A 326 7.48 -21.59 12.63
N LEU A 327 7.03 -20.33 12.63
CA LEU A 327 5.71 -19.88 12.16
C LEU A 327 4.56 -20.42 13.01
N ASN A 328 4.82 -20.78 14.28
CA ASN A 328 3.74 -21.03 15.22
C ASN A 328 3.14 -19.69 15.66
N TYR A 329 1.82 -19.60 15.57
CA TYR A 329 1.05 -18.43 15.98
C TYR A 329 1.27 -18.11 17.47
N ILE A 330 1.63 -16.86 17.79
CA ILE A 330 1.79 -16.35 19.16
C ILE A 330 0.62 -15.45 19.55
N SER A 331 0.41 -14.33 18.85
CA SER A 331 -0.60 -13.34 19.21
C SER A 331 -1.05 -12.47 18.04
N GLU A 332 -2.10 -11.67 18.27
CA GLU A 332 -2.54 -10.60 17.36
C GLU A 332 -2.67 -9.29 18.14
N THR A 333 -2.18 -8.19 17.58
CA THR A 333 -2.18 -6.88 18.24
C THR A 333 -2.69 -5.80 17.31
N PHE A 334 -3.64 -5.00 17.78
CA PHE A 334 -4.16 -3.85 17.05
C PHE A 334 -3.27 -2.63 17.31
N ALA A 335 -2.61 -2.12 16.28
CA ALA A 335 -1.60 -1.07 16.41
C ALA A 335 -1.91 0.12 15.49
N PRO A 336 -2.93 0.93 15.80
CA PRO A 336 -3.34 2.05 14.95
C PRO A 336 -2.28 3.15 14.84
N GLU A 337 -1.34 3.23 15.79
CA GLU A 337 -0.24 4.19 15.79
C GLU A 337 0.92 3.80 14.83
N MET A 338 0.91 2.58 14.31
CA MET A 338 1.89 2.12 13.33
C MET A 338 1.32 2.31 11.93
N SER A 339 1.66 3.42 11.27
CA SER A 339 1.13 3.75 9.94
C SER A 339 2.08 3.40 8.78
N ASN A 340 3.10 2.56 9.02
CA ASN A 340 4.09 2.15 8.02
C ASN A 340 3.97 0.65 7.75
N PHE A 341 4.05 0.27 6.47
CA PHE A 341 3.94 -1.10 6.02
C PHE A 341 5.18 -1.94 6.34
N SER A 342 6.33 -1.36 6.62
CA SER A 342 7.56 -2.09 6.97
C SER A 342 8.28 -1.39 8.13
N PRO A 343 7.93 -1.74 9.38
CA PRO A 343 8.59 -1.12 10.53
C PRO A 343 10.05 -1.53 10.63
N ILE A 344 10.88 -0.63 11.13
CA ILE A 344 12.32 -0.88 11.27
C ILE A 344 12.56 -1.65 12.57
N ILE A 345 13.15 -2.84 12.47
CA ILE A 345 13.38 -3.71 13.63
C ILE A 345 14.81 -3.56 14.14
N THR A 346 14.94 -3.27 15.43
CA THR A 346 16.20 -3.25 16.17
C THR A 346 16.13 -4.23 17.35
N GLU A 347 17.27 -4.47 17.99
CA GLU A 347 17.35 -5.33 19.17
C GLU A 347 16.42 -4.88 20.31
N LYS A 348 16.23 -3.55 20.46
CA LYS A 348 15.43 -2.97 21.54
C LYS A 348 14.03 -2.56 21.11
N TYR A 349 13.87 -2.05 19.89
CA TYR A 349 12.65 -1.40 19.43
C TYR A 349 12.16 -1.89 18.08
N ILE A 350 10.86 -1.76 17.88
CA ILE A 350 10.21 -1.66 16.57
C ILE A 350 9.98 -0.16 16.33
N ILE A 351 10.53 0.37 15.26
CA ILE A 351 10.54 1.82 14.98
C ILE A 351 9.57 2.12 13.84
N ASN A 352 8.72 3.13 14.06
CA ASN A 352 7.82 3.68 13.04
C ASN A 352 8.27 5.10 12.69
N VAL A 353 8.28 5.44 11.39
CA VAL A 353 8.58 6.78 10.88
C VAL A 353 7.37 7.27 10.12
N THR A 354 6.90 8.48 10.41
CA THR A 354 5.66 9.03 9.84
C THR A 354 5.75 10.54 9.66
N PRO A 355 5.13 11.09 8.60
CA PRO A 355 5.19 12.52 8.31
C PRO A 355 4.28 13.29 9.26
N ASN A 356 4.65 14.54 9.49
CA ASN A 356 3.79 15.55 10.11
C ASN A 356 3.54 16.68 9.09
N ASP A 357 2.46 17.43 9.30
CA ASP A 357 2.01 18.50 8.40
C ASP A 357 2.91 19.75 8.46
N ASP A 358 3.78 19.85 9.46
CA ASP A 358 4.61 21.02 9.79
C ASP A 358 6.04 20.94 9.25
N LYS A 359 6.24 20.27 8.10
CA LYS A 359 7.57 19.96 7.52
C LYS A 359 8.50 19.28 8.54
N SER A 360 7.94 18.34 9.29
CA SER A 360 8.71 17.48 10.18
C SER A 360 8.27 16.04 10.02
N PHE A 361 9.05 15.12 10.56
CA PHE A 361 8.62 13.74 10.70
C PHE A 361 8.86 13.26 12.12
N LYS A 362 7.99 12.38 12.59
CA LYS A 362 8.12 11.72 13.89
C LYS A 362 8.70 10.33 13.73
N VAL A 363 9.63 9.99 14.62
CA VAL A 363 10.24 8.67 14.80
C VAL A 363 9.77 8.13 16.15
N CYS A 364 8.87 7.15 16.10
CA CYS A 364 8.27 6.52 17.26
C CYS A 364 8.95 5.18 17.55
N PHE A 365 9.33 4.96 18.81
CA PHE A 365 10.00 3.74 19.26
C PHE A 365 9.04 2.92 20.11
N PHE A 366 8.72 1.72 19.64
CA PHE A 366 7.84 0.78 20.34
C PHE A 366 8.66 -0.38 20.90
N LYS A 367 8.40 -0.72 22.16
CA LYS A 367 8.98 -1.90 22.80
C LYS A 367 7.96 -3.03 22.81
N PRO A 368 8.32 -4.22 22.30
CA PRO A 368 7.46 -5.38 22.45
C PRO A 368 7.47 -5.87 23.91
N VAL A 369 6.29 -6.02 24.51
CA VAL A 369 6.12 -6.40 25.91
C VAL A 369 5.10 -7.54 26.01
N LEU A 370 5.42 -8.59 26.76
CA LEU A 370 4.45 -9.63 27.11
C LEU A 370 3.51 -9.10 28.20
N THR A 371 2.22 -9.15 27.96
CA THR A 371 1.20 -8.67 28.90
C THR A 371 0.70 -9.80 29.80
N ASN A 372 0.01 -9.44 30.89
CA ASN A 372 -0.61 -10.43 31.81
C ASN A 372 -2.08 -10.70 31.49
N ILE A 373 -2.61 -10.16 30.39
CA ILE A 373 -4.01 -10.35 29.99
C ILE A 373 -4.11 -11.67 29.24
N LYS A 374 -5.18 -12.42 29.51
CA LYS A 374 -5.44 -13.68 28.80
C LYS A 374 -5.67 -13.43 27.32
N TYR A 375 -5.02 -14.25 26.49
CA TYR A 375 -5.11 -14.14 25.04
C TYR A 375 -6.54 -14.04 24.48
N ASP A 376 -7.48 -14.84 24.99
CA ASP A 376 -8.87 -14.85 24.50
C ASP A 376 -9.62 -13.56 24.85
N GLU A 377 -9.38 -13.00 26.05
CA GLU A 377 -9.93 -11.70 26.47
C GLU A 377 -9.38 -10.57 25.58
N HIS A 378 -8.09 -10.63 25.27
CA HIS A 378 -7.45 -9.69 24.36
C HIS A 378 -8.01 -9.77 22.94
N LEU A 379 -8.13 -10.98 22.37
CA LEU A 379 -8.74 -11.16 21.05
C LEU A 379 -10.16 -10.61 20.99
N GLN A 380 -10.97 -10.84 22.03
CA GLN A 380 -12.32 -10.30 22.10
C GLN A 380 -12.28 -8.77 22.14
N SER A 381 -11.37 -8.17 22.90
CA SER A 381 -11.21 -6.71 22.95
C SER A 381 -10.88 -6.09 21.59
N ILE A 382 -10.04 -6.77 20.78
CA ILE A 382 -9.76 -6.32 19.40
C ILE A 382 -11.03 -6.41 18.56
N LYS A 383 -11.75 -7.54 18.61
CA LYS A 383 -12.99 -7.73 17.85
C LYS A 383 -14.03 -6.67 18.20
N ASP A 384 -14.22 -6.39 19.48
CA ASP A 384 -15.16 -5.36 19.97
C ASP A 384 -14.73 -3.96 19.49
N SER A 385 -13.44 -3.64 19.53
CA SER A 385 -12.90 -2.38 19.01
C SER A 385 -13.16 -2.20 17.50
N LEU A 386 -12.95 -3.26 16.72
CA LEU A 386 -13.22 -3.25 15.28
C LEU A 386 -14.71 -3.14 14.97
N GLN A 387 -15.58 -3.84 15.73
CA GLN A 387 -17.03 -3.71 15.61
C GLN A 387 -17.50 -2.29 15.93
N ASN A 388 -16.96 -1.67 16.98
CA ASN A 388 -17.27 -0.28 17.33
C ASN A 388 -16.84 0.71 16.25
N ARG A 389 -15.66 0.51 15.65
CA ARG A 389 -15.20 1.33 14.51
C ARG A 389 -16.12 1.19 13.31
N LYS A 390 -16.48 -0.04 12.95
CA LYS A 390 -17.40 -0.34 11.85
C LYS A 390 -18.77 0.30 12.09
N LYS A 391 -19.34 0.12 13.29
CA LYS A 391 -20.61 0.74 13.69
C LYS A 391 -20.54 2.26 13.62
N LYS A 392 -19.48 2.90 14.12
CA LYS A 392 -19.32 4.36 14.05
C LYS A 392 -19.31 4.86 12.59
N TYR A 393 -18.71 4.10 11.68
CA TYR A 393 -18.70 4.41 10.26
C TYR A 393 -20.09 4.22 9.63
N GLU A 394 -20.79 3.14 9.95
CA GLU A 394 -22.17 2.87 9.54
C GLU A 394 -23.17 3.90 10.08
N ASP A 395 -23.06 4.29 11.35
CA ASP A 395 -23.89 5.32 11.97
C ASP A 395 -23.70 6.69 11.29
N ARG A 396 -22.46 7.02 10.88
CA ARG A 396 -22.16 8.24 10.12
C ARG A 396 -22.86 8.21 8.76
N LEU A 397 -22.80 7.09 8.04
CA LEU A 397 -23.56 6.89 6.79
C LEU A 397 -25.07 7.10 7.01
N CYS A 398 -25.64 6.41 8.01
CA CYS A 398 -27.06 6.50 8.36
C CYS A 398 -27.51 7.93 8.74
N SER A 399 -26.66 8.68 9.45
CA SER A 399 -26.93 10.06 9.87
C SER A 399 -27.00 11.03 8.69
N ILE A 400 -26.23 10.77 7.63
CA ILE A 400 -26.22 11.55 6.40
C ILE A 400 -27.44 11.18 5.53
N GLU A 401 -27.85 9.91 5.55
CA GLU A 401 -28.87 9.39 4.64
C GLU A 401 -30.30 9.44 5.21
N GLY A 402 -30.45 9.61 6.53
CA GLY A 402 -31.73 9.75 7.21
C GLY A 402 -32.40 8.40 7.56
N ASN A 403 -31.69 7.51 8.25
CA ASN A 403 -32.23 6.22 8.78
C ASN A 403 -32.79 5.25 7.71
N TYR A 404 -32.15 5.11 6.55
CA TYR A 404 -32.52 4.10 5.55
C TYR A 404 -31.49 2.97 5.46
N ASN A 405 -31.84 1.78 5.93
CA ASN A 405 -31.09 0.52 5.79
C ASN A 405 -31.10 -0.03 4.35
N ASN A 406 -30.70 0.74 3.32
CA ASN A 406 -30.75 0.23 1.95
C ASN A 406 -29.58 0.71 1.08
N THR A 407 -29.08 -0.19 0.23
CA THR A 407 -28.08 0.02 -0.82
C THR A 407 -28.37 1.20 -1.79
N LYS A 408 -29.61 1.71 -1.82
CA LYS A 408 -29.99 2.96 -2.52
C LYS A 408 -29.44 4.24 -1.89
N ALA A 409 -28.92 4.15 -0.67
CA ALA A 409 -28.54 5.32 0.11
C ALA A 409 -27.23 5.96 -0.39
N ARG A 410 -26.31 5.16 -0.96
CA ARG A 410 -25.05 5.59 -1.60
C ARG A 410 -25.21 6.23 -2.99
N ASP A 411 -26.43 6.61 -3.39
CA ASP A 411 -26.66 7.34 -4.64
C ASP A 411 -26.06 8.75 -4.54
N ILE A 412 -25.18 9.10 -5.48
CA ILE A 412 -24.56 10.44 -5.54
C ILE A 412 -25.60 11.55 -5.68
N LYS A 413 -26.80 11.24 -6.20
CA LYS A 413 -27.91 12.17 -6.20
C LYS A 413 -28.28 12.63 -4.78
N ASN A 414 -28.28 11.73 -3.80
CA ASN A 414 -28.55 12.09 -2.39
C ASN A 414 -27.51 13.06 -1.84
N TYR A 415 -26.24 12.91 -2.24
CA TYR A 415 -25.19 13.85 -1.86
C TYR A 415 -25.46 15.25 -2.40
N PHE A 416 -25.84 15.35 -3.68
CA PHE A 416 -26.19 16.64 -4.30
C PHE A 416 -27.45 17.25 -3.69
N ASP A 417 -28.48 16.46 -3.41
CA ASP A 417 -29.77 16.95 -2.92
C ASP A 417 -29.73 17.32 -1.42
N LYS A 418 -29.06 16.49 -0.60
CA LYS A 418 -29.12 16.61 0.87
C LYS A 418 -27.92 17.35 1.47
N ILE A 419 -26.72 17.16 0.92
CA ILE A 419 -25.50 17.76 1.47
C ILE A 419 -25.21 19.09 0.78
N ILE A 420 -25.03 19.04 -0.54
CA ILE A 420 -24.64 20.21 -1.34
C ILE A 420 -25.83 21.15 -1.59
N LYS A 421 -27.04 20.58 -1.73
CA LYS A 421 -28.31 21.28 -1.98
C LYS A 421 -28.32 22.09 -3.28
N ILE A 422 -27.87 21.48 -4.38
CA ILE A 422 -27.95 22.07 -5.73
C ILE A 422 -29.42 22.25 -6.12
N LYS A 423 -29.82 23.42 -6.62
CA LYS A 423 -31.23 23.76 -6.91
C LYS A 423 -31.62 23.60 -8.37
N GLU A 424 -30.66 23.61 -9.28
CA GLU A 424 -30.89 23.47 -10.71
C GLU A 424 -31.30 22.04 -11.07
N ASN A 425 -32.19 21.91 -12.07
CA ASN A 425 -32.57 20.60 -12.60
C ASN A 425 -31.63 20.11 -13.72
N ASN A 426 -30.82 21.01 -14.29
CA ASN A 426 -29.81 20.68 -15.31
C ASN A 426 -28.46 21.21 -14.83
N PHE A 427 -27.50 20.34 -14.56
CA PHE A 427 -26.19 20.74 -14.09
C PHE A 427 -25.13 19.67 -14.32
N THR A 428 -23.87 20.10 -14.31
CA THR A 428 -22.70 19.22 -14.44
C THR A 428 -21.82 19.40 -13.22
N VAL A 429 -21.50 18.30 -12.54
CA VAL A 429 -20.61 18.28 -11.39
C VAL A 429 -19.32 17.58 -11.74
N LEU A 430 -18.19 18.24 -11.51
CA LEU A 430 -16.89 17.60 -11.44
C LEU A 430 -16.49 17.44 -9.98
N SER A 431 -16.24 16.20 -9.57
CA SER A 431 -15.83 15.87 -8.21
C SER A 431 -14.37 15.40 -8.18
N LEU A 432 -13.57 16.00 -7.31
CA LEU A 432 -12.14 15.74 -7.14
C LEU A 432 -11.84 15.44 -5.66
N PHE A 433 -10.89 14.55 -5.43
CA PHE A 433 -10.37 14.26 -4.09
C PHE A 433 -9.05 15.01 -3.88
N ALA A 434 -8.95 15.78 -2.80
CA ALA A 434 -7.83 16.67 -2.54
C ALA A 434 -6.58 15.94 -2.05
N ASP A 435 -6.76 14.80 -1.39
CA ASP A 435 -5.71 14.03 -0.71
C ASP A 435 -5.55 12.61 -1.29
N GLU A 436 -6.40 12.21 -2.24
CA GLU A 436 -6.51 10.83 -2.72
C GLU A 436 -6.71 10.77 -4.25
N GLY A 437 -6.46 9.60 -4.85
CA GLY A 437 -6.67 9.36 -6.29
C GLY A 437 -5.42 9.62 -7.15
N CYS A 438 -5.62 10.21 -8.33
CA CYS A 438 -4.55 10.53 -9.29
C CYS A 438 -4.14 12.01 -9.21
N PRO A 439 -2.99 12.36 -8.60
CA PRO A 439 -2.56 13.75 -8.47
C PRO A 439 -2.38 14.47 -9.83
N PRO A 440 -1.69 13.89 -10.84
CA PRO A 440 -1.54 14.57 -12.14
C PRO A 440 -2.88 14.85 -12.82
N CYS A 441 -3.85 13.94 -12.72
CA CYS A 441 -5.18 14.11 -13.28
C CYS A 441 -5.94 15.28 -12.63
N ARG A 442 -5.84 15.36 -11.30
CA ARG A 442 -6.44 16.42 -10.50
C ARG A 442 -5.81 17.77 -10.86
N GLU A 443 -4.49 17.86 -10.88
CA GLU A 443 -3.77 19.09 -11.19
C GLU A 443 -4.11 19.62 -12.58
N GLU A 444 -4.18 18.72 -13.58
CA GLU A 444 -4.57 19.08 -14.93
C GLU A 444 -5.98 19.68 -15.00
N LEU A 445 -6.94 19.05 -14.32
CA LEU A 445 -8.32 19.55 -14.27
C LEU A 445 -8.43 20.86 -13.51
N LEU A 446 -7.77 21.01 -12.37
CA LEU A 446 -7.77 22.25 -11.60
C LEU A 446 -7.14 23.39 -12.41
N ALA A 447 -6.07 23.14 -13.17
CA ALA A 447 -5.47 24.10 -14.08
C ALA A 447 -6.43 24.51 -15.20
N PHE A 448 -7.07 23.52 -15.86
CA PHE A 448 -8.09 23.78 -16.89
C PHE A 448 -9.24 24.64 -16.35
N ILE A 449 -9.76 24.31 -15.18
CA ILE A 449 -10.87 25.03 -14.55
C ILE A 449 -10.44 26.43 -14.14
N GLY A 450 -9.25 26.58 -13.55
CA GLY A 450 -8.69 27.86 -13.15
C GLY A 450 -8.54 28.82 -14.34
N TYR A 451 -8.05 28.30 -15.48
CA TYR A 451 -7.92 29.08 -16.72
C TYR A 451 -9.28 29.49 -17.31
N ASN A 452 -10.30 28.63 -17.20
CA ASN A 452 -11.62 28.83 -17.80
C ASN A 452 -12.70 29.31 -16.82
N ASN A 453 -12.32 29.72 -15.59
CA ASN A 453 -13.26 30.03 -14.50
C ASN A 453 -14.31 31.08 -14.89
N ASN A 454 -13.92 32.07 -15.71
CA ASN A 454 -14.79 33.16 -16.17
C ASN A 454 -15.94 32.70 -17.06
N VAL A 455 -15.73 31.61 -17.81
CA VAL A 455 -16.75 30.99 -18.66
C VAL A 455 -17.57 30.01 -17.83
N LEU A 456 -16.89 29.12 -17.09
CA LEU A 456 -17.53 28.07 -16.28
C LEU A 456 -18.46 28.63 -15.20
N ARG A 457 -18.14 29.78 -14.58
CA ARG A 457 -19.03 30.40 -13.58
C ARG A 457 -20.39 30.82 -14.13
N LYS A 458 -20.51 30.99 -15.46
CA LYS A 458 -21.75 31.41 -16.14
C LYS A 458 -22.62 30.23 -16.56
N THR A 459 -22.14 29.00 -16.39
CA THR A 459 -22.86 27.77 -16.74
C THR A 459 -23.30 27.05 -15.45
N PRO A 460 -24.21 26.05 -15.52
CA PRO A 460 -24.57 25.24 -14.36
C PRO A 460 -23.51 24.18 -14.06
N PHE A 461 -22.24 24.61 -14.02
CA PHE A 461 -21.09 23.79 -13.66
C PHE A 461 -20.81 23.90 -12.18
N TYR A 462 -20.51 22.78 -11.53
CA TYR A 462 -20.12 22.71 -10.13
C TYR A 462 -18.82 21.94 -9.97
N LEU A 463 -17.91 22.47 -9.15
CA LEU A 463 -16.69 21.80 -8.72
C LEU A 463 -16.82 21.41 -7.26
N ILE A 464 -16.62 20.13 -6.95
CA ILE A 464 -16.55 19.63 -5.58
C ILE A 464 -15.12 19.17 -5.33
N ILE A 465 -14.50 19.72 -4.29
CA ILE A 465 -13.20 19.28 -3.79
C ILE A 465 -13.43 18.68 -2.40
N SER A 466 -13.20 17.37 -2.28
CA SER A 466 -13.42 16.59 -1.06
C SER A 466 -12.11 16.11 -0.48
N GLY A 467 -11.92 16.24 0.83
CA GLY A 467 -10.69 15.83 1.52
C GLY A 467 -10.77 16.14 3.00
N ASN A 468 -9.86 15.56 3.78
CA ASN A 468 -9.91 15.71 5.25
C ASN A 468 -9.00 16.84 5.77
N ASP A 469 -8.14 17.41 4.92
CA ASP A 469 -7.27 18.54 5.25
C ASP A 469 -7.80 19.86 4.66
N GLU A 470 -8.41 20.67 5.52
CA GLU A 470 -8.94 21.99 5.16
C GLU A 470 -7.83 22.95 4.66
N ASN A 471 -6.62 22.88 5.22
CA ASN A 471 -5.52 23.77 4.85
C ASN A 471 -4.97 23.41 3.47
N GLU A 472 -4.82 22.12 3.16
CA GLU A 472 -4.42 21.65 1.83
C GLU A 472 -5.44 22.05 0.76
N ILE A 473 -6.73 21.89 1.07
CA ILE A 473 -7.80 22.30 0.13
C ILE A 473 -7.76 23.81 -0.09
N LYS A 474 -7.61 24.63 0.97
CA LYS A 474 -7.49 26.10 0.84
C LYS A 474 -6.29 26.50 -0.01
N LYS A 475 -5.13 25.87 0.18
CA LYS A 475 -3.92 26.10 -0.63
C LYS A 475 -4.21 25.77 -2.10
N THR A 476 -4.81 24.62 -2.37
CA THR A 476 -5.16 24.16 -3.72
C THR A 476 -6.11 25.13 -4.42
N VAL A 477 -7.19 25.51 -3.73
CA VAL A 477 -8.20 26.46 -4.23
C VAL A 477 -7.57 27.82 -4.57
N THR A 478 -6.63 28.29 -3.75
CA THR A 478 -5.91 29.55 -3.97
C THR A 478 -4.94 29.44 -5.14
N TYR A 479 -4.14 28.38 -5.18
CA TYR A 479 -3.11 28.16 -6.20
C TYR A 479 -3.68 28.12 -7.62
N TYR A 480 -4.82 27.45 -7.81
CA TYR A 480 -5.49 27.34 -9.11
C TYR A 480 -6.52 28.46 -9.37
N ASN A 481 -6.56 29.51 -8.55
CA ASN A 481 -7.47 30.65 -8.71
C ASN A 481 -8.96 30.24 -8.83
N LEU A 482 -9.38 29.28 -8.00
CA LEU A 482 -10.72 28.68 -8.02
C LEU A 482 -11.73 29.47 -7.19
N LEU A 483 -11.28 30.42 -6.36
CA LEU A 483 -12.15 31.30 -5.58
C LEU A 483 -13.14 32.10 -6.43
N ASN A 484 -12.85 32.31 -7.72
CA ASN A 484 -13.76 33.00 -8.65
C ASN A 484 -14.97 32.14 -9.08
N LEU A 485 -15.03 30.88 -8.66
CA LEU A 485 -16.17 29.97 -8.82
C LEU A 485 -17.10 29.98 -7.60
N THR A 486 -17.06 30.98 -6.71
CA THR A 486 -17.74 30.99 -5.39
C THR A 486 -19.05 30.18 -5.27
N ASP A 487 -20.07 30.44 -6.08
CA ASP A 487 -21.38 29.76 -5.96
C ASP A 487 -21.43 28.38 -6.63
N ARG A 488 -20.33 28.04 -7.31
CA ARG A 488 -20.09 26.81 -8.08
C ARG A 488 -19.01 25.93 -7.48
N LEU A 489 -18.33 26.37 -6.42
CA LEU A 489 -17.28 25.62 -5.73
C LEU A 489 -17.78 25.15 -4.37
N TYR A 490 -17.74 23.84 -4.15
CA TYR A 490 -18.05 23.23 -2.86
C TYR A 490 -16.82 22.55 -2.28
N ILE A 491 -16.55 22.85 -1.01
CA ILE A 491 -15.46 22.25 -0.26
C ILE A 491 -16.07 21.28 0.76
N ASP A 492 -15.83 19.99 0.54
CA ASP A 492 -16.25 18.92 1.44
C ASP A 492 -15.09 18.52 2.37
N ILE A 493 -14.89 19.33 3.41
CA ILE A 493 -13.87 19.11 4.45
C ILE A 493 -14.11 17.85 5.31
N LYS A 494 -15.32 17.30 5.24
CA LYS A 494 -15.68 16.09 5.99
C LYS A 494 -15.31 14.83 5.21
N GLY A 495 -15.02 14.95 3.92
CA GLY A 495 -14.79 13.80 3.05
C GLY A 495 -16.05 12.99 2.79
N ASP A 496 -17.25 13.56 2.99
CA ASP A 496 -18.52 12.84 2.90
C ASP A 496 -18.77 12.32 1.48
N LEU A 497 -18.24 12.96 0.43
CA LEU A 497 -18.32 12.48 -0.97
C LEU A 497 -17.78 11.05 -1.13
N LYS A 498 -16.75 10.66 -0.35
CA LYS A 498 -16.14 9.32 -0.40
C LYS A 498 -17.19 8.23 -0.13
N LEU A 499 -18.19 8.54 0.70
CA LEU A 499 -19.27 7.64 1.09
C LEU A 499 -20.26 7.35 -0.06
N PHE A 500 -20.34 8.25 -1.05
CA PHE A 500 -21.23 8.15 -2.23
C PHE A 500 -20.48 7.68 -3.49
N ASN A 501 -19.26 7.20 -3.33
CA ASN A 501 -18.47 6.65 -4.42
C ASN A 501 -18.72 5.14 -4.58
N LYS A 502 -19.71 4.78 -5.40
CA LYS A 502 -20.08 3.38 -5.66
C LYS A 502 -19.02 2.56 -6.40
N PHE A 503 -18.02 3.22 -7.00
CA PHE A 503 -17.06 2.57 -7.88
C PHE A 503 -15.73 2.24 -7.17
N GLY A 504 -15.50 2.78 -5.97
CA GLY A 504 -14.26 2.57 -5.25
C GLY A 504 -13.02 3.14 -5.96
N ILE A 505 -13.18 4.05 -6.93
CA ILE A 505 -12.04 4.71 -7.59
C ILE A 505 -12.11 6.19 -7.26
N LYS A 506 -11.09 6.74 -6.62
CA LYS A 506 -11.07 8.14 -6.17
C LYS A 506 -10.45 9.09 -7.20
N ASN A 507 -10.61 8.73 -8.48
CA ASN A 507 -10.22 9.56 -9.61
C ASN A 507 -11.29 10.62 -9.91
N PRO A 508 -11.02 11.59 -10.80
CA PRO A 508 -11.99 12.57 -11.21
C PRO A 508 -13.30 11.94 -11.69
N ARG A 509 -14.41 12.40 -11.12
CA ARG A 509 -15.77 11.93 -11.43
C ARG A 509 -16.56 13.07 -12.07
N LEU A 510 -17.14 12.81 -13.23
CA LEU A 510 -18.08 13.71 -13.88
C LEU A 510 -19.49 13.14 -13.72
N THR A 511 -20.39 13.95 -13.16
CA THR A 511 -21.81 13.61 -13.08
C THR A 511 -22.62 14.68 -13.82
N ILE A 512 -23.46 14.24 -14.76
CA ILE A 512 -24.32 15.10 -15.58
C ILE A 512 -25.76 14.80 -15.20
N VAL A 513 -26.49 15.86 -14.85
CA VAL A 513 -27.90 15.82 -14.45
C VAL A 513 -28.71 16.61 -15.46
N GLU A 514 -29.77 16.00 -16.00
CA GLU A 514 -30.77 16.67 -16.84
C GLU A 514 -32.18 16.35 -16.34
N GLN A 515 -33.04 17.35 -16.29
CA GLN A 515 -34.41 17.26 -15.78
C GLN A 515 -34.49 16.61 -14.39
N GLY A 516 -33.48 16.87 -13.56
CA GLY A 516 -33.34 16.33 -12.21
C GLY A 516 -32.93 14.86 -12.16
N ASN A 517 -32.54 14.22 -13.28
CA ASN A 517 -32.09 12.84 -13.34
C ASN A 517 -30.62 12.75 -13.69
N ILE A 518 -29.89 11.80 -13.11
CA ILE A 518 -28.51 11.51 -13.50
C ILE A 518 -28.53 10.79 -14.85
N ILE A 519 -27.99 11.44 -15.88
CA ILE A 519 -27.91 10.88 -17.25
C ILE A 519 -26.55 10.25 -17.50
N SER A 520 -25.51 10.78 -16.84
CA SER A 520 -24.16 10.24 -16.87
C SER A 520 -23.51 10.39 -15.51
N ASP A 521 -22.81 9.35 -15.07
CA ASP A 521 -22.06 9.33 -13.82
C ASP A 521 -20.84 8.43 -13.99
N THR A 522 -19.70 9.03 -14.31
CA THR A 522 -18.50 8.31 -14.76
C THR A 522 -17.26 8.81 -14.03
N ILE A 523 -16.42 7.87 -13.62
CA ILE A 523 -15.05 8.14 -13.13
C ILE A 523 -14.08 7.90 -14.28
N TYR A 524 -13.14 8.82 -14.44
CA TYR A 524 -12.21 8.81 -15.56
C TYR A 524 -10.80 8.42 -15.13
N TYR A 525 -10.16 7.62 -15.96
CA TYR A 525 -8.74 7.28 -15.83
C TYR A 525 -7.85 8.40 -16.37
N PRO A 526 -6.55 8.43 -16.01
CA PRO A 526 -5.63 9.49 -16.43
C PRO A 526 -5.62 9.74 -17.94
N TYR A 527 -5.62 8.69 -18.75
CA TYR A 527 -5.57 8.81 -20.21
C TYR A 527 -6.88 9.31 -20.84
N ASN A 528 -8.00 9.29 -20.11
CA ASN A 528 -9.29 9.79 -20.61
C ASN A 528 -9.58 11.25 -20.24
N ILE A 529 -8.72 11.92 -19.48
CA ILE A 529 -9.00 13.26 -18.98
C ILE A 529 -9.15 14.27 -20.13
N LYS A 530 -8.14 14.37 -21.00
CA LYS A 530 -8.15 15.28 -22.16
C LYS A 530 -9.10 14.85 -23.26
N GLU A 531 -9.08 13.56 -23.59
CA GLU A 531 -9.78 13.05 -24.77
C GLU A 531 -11.27 12.82 -24.53
N THR A 532 -11.70 12.68 -23.27
CA THR A 532 -13.07 12.27 -22.96
C THR A 532 -13.72 13.11 -21.87
N LEU A 533 -13.10 13.27 -20.69
CA LEU A 533 -13.71 13.99 -19.57
C LEU A 533 -13.96 15.45 -19.91
N ILE A 534 -12.91 16.18 -20.31
CA ILE A 534 -13.02 17.62 -20.62
C ILE A 534 -14.01 17.86 -21.77
N PRO A 535 -13.94 17.15 -22.92
CA PRO A 535 -14.92 17.30 -23.99
C PRO A 535 -16.36 17.02 -23.55
N ASN A 536 -16.60 15.96 -22.77
CA ASN A 536 -17.94 15.63 -22.28
C ASN A 536 -18.47 16.69 -21.31
N MET A 537 -17.61 17.19 -20.43
CA MET A 537 -17.95 18.28 -19.51
C MET A 537 -18.36 19.53 -20.30
N LEU A 538 -17.56 19.97 -21.27
CA LEU A 538 -17.87 21.15 -22.07
C LEU A 538 -19.14 20.96 -22.91
N LYS A 539 -19.30 19.80 -23.54
CA LYS A 539 -20.51 19.45 -24.30
C LYS A 539 -21.77 19.52 -23.45
N SER A 540 -21.74 18.99 -22.22
CA SER A 540 -22.88 19.04 -21.29
C SER A 540 -23.27 20.47 -20.88
N LEU A 541 -22.33 21.42 -21.01
CA LEU A 541 -22.51 22.83 -20.69
C LEU A 541 -22.81 23.68 -21.93
N ASN A 542 -22.98 23.05 -23.11
CA ASN A 542 -23.11 23.71 -24.41
C ASN A 542 -21.93 24.67 -24.73
N LEU A 543 -20.72 24.25 -24.38
CA LEU A 543 -19.48 24.96 -24.67
C LEU A 543 -18.67 24.19 -25.73
N GLU A 544 -18.06 24.92 -26.66
CA GLU A 544 -17.15 24.36 -27.66
C GLU A 544 -15.69 24.57 -27.26
N ILE A 545 -14.84 23.59 -27.59
CA ILE A 545 -13.39 23.73 -27.52
C ILE A 545 -12.98 24.62 -28.69
N LYS A 546 -12.50 25.84 -28.41
CA LYS A 546 -11.69 26.55 -29.41
C LYS A 546 -10.28 25.97 -29.32
N GLU A 547 -9.86 25.29 -30.38
CA GLU A 547 -8.47 24.86 -30.57
C GLU A 547 -7.49 26.05 -30.57
#